data_AF-A0A7D5T3I8-F1
#
_entry.id   AF-A0A7D5T3I8-F1
#
_cell.length_a   1.000
_cell.length_b   1.000
_cell.length_c   1.000
_cell.angle_alpha   90.00
_cell.angle_beta   90.00
_cell.angle_gamma   90.00
#
_symmetry.space_group_name_H-M   'P 1'
#
loop_
_entity.id
_entity.type
_entity.pdbx_description
1 polymer ?
#
loop_
_entity_poly.entity_id
_entity_poly.type
_entity_poly.pdbx_seq_one_letter_code
_entity_poly.pdbx_strand_id
1 'polypeptide(L)'
;MDRTPESFAEALASGDTGRVNEAIDTIEAVDSAVRAEQYAALFDACYPVYESDDGYVRQSVVRFLRDAYPMLELTIAASETERIDGYTIDDLRENRTRLVEFLLEALEDDDGRVRTAAVDGFDTLGVAIDLAEIDAEKQVLLEELDDRTSDLPEEKAKHVEEAKRSVARMDLVGSLVADLDLDVP
;
A
#
# COMPACT_ATOMS: atom_id res chain seq x y z
N MET A 1 -23.06 5.03 3.99
CA MET A 1 -22.40 4.68 5.27
C MET A 1 -21.98 5.92 6.07
N ASP A 2 -21.94 5.84 7.42
CA ASP A 2 -21.26 6.84 8.26
C ASP A 2 -19.74 6.71 8.09
N ARG A 3 -19.00 7.81 7.90
CA ARG A 3 -17.56 7.77 7.54
C ARG A 3 -16.63 7.69 8.76
N THR A 4 -17.01 6.94 9.79
CA THR A 4 -16.15 6.72 10.96
C THR A 4 -15.29 5.48 10.78
N PRO A 5 -14.09 5.43 11.39
CA PRO A 5 -13.25 4.23 11.35
C PRO A 5 -13.97 2.95 11.77
N GLU A 6 -14.81 3.01 12.80
CA GLU A 6 -15.57 1.86 13.29
C GLU A 6 -16.64 1.40 12.29
N SER A 7 -17.26 2.34 11.56
CA SER A 7 -18.27 1.97 10.55
C SER A 7 -17.63 1.26 9.36
N PHE A 8 -16.44 1.70 8.93
CA PHE A 8 -15.66 0.99 7.92
C PHE A 8 -15.27 -0.41 8.41
N ALA A 9 -14.71 -0.52 9.62
CA ALA A 9 -14.36 -1.81 10.22
C ALA A 9 -15.57 -2.77 10.27
N GLU A 10 -16.77 -2.28 10.64
CA GLU A 10 -17.99 -3.08 10.65
C GLU A 10 -18.38 -3.56 9.24
N ALA A 11 -18.27 -2.72 8.22
CA ALA A 11 -18.52 -3.15 6.83
C ALA A 11 -17.54 -4.22 6.37
N LEU A 12 -16.24 -4.08 6.67
CA LEU A 12 -15.25 -5.08 6.34
C LEU A 12 -15.51 -6.41 7.06
N ALA A 13 -15.79 -6.34 8.36
CA ALA A 13 -16.09 -7.50 9.19
C ALA A 13 -17.38 -8.24 8.76
N SER A 14 -18.29 -7.55 8.07
CA SER A 14 -19.53 -8.17 7.60
C SER A 14 -19.31 -9.25 6.54
N GLY A 15 -18.19 -9.19 5.80
CA GLY A 15 -17.94 -10.07 4.65
C GLY A 15 -18.93 -9.90 3.49
N ASP A 16 -19.86 -8.94 3.59
CA ASP A 16 -20.82 -8.65 2.52
C ASP A 16 -20.14 -7.85 1.42
N THR A 17 -20.05 -8.42 0.23
CA THR A 17 -19.37 -7.78 -0.91
C THR A 17 -19.93 -6.41 -1.26
N GLY A 18 -21.24 -6.19 -1.09
CA GLY A 18 -21.85 -4.88 -1.34
C GLY A 18 -21.36 -3.83 -0.34
N ARG A 19 -21.38 -4.17 0.95
CA ARG A 19 -20.90 -3.29 2.03
C ARG A 19 -19.40 -3.03 1.94
N VAL A 20 -18.60 -4.05 1.65
CA VAL A 20 -17.15 -3.93 1.47
C VAL A 20 -16.80 -3.00 0.32
N ASN A 21 -17.44 -3.18 -0.84
CA ASN A 21 -17.17 -2.31 -1.99
C ASN A 21 -17.67 -0.88 -1.72
N GLU A 22 -18.82 -0.68 -1.06
CA GLU A 22 -19.27 0.66 -0.66
C GLU A 22 -18.23 1.33 0.27
N ALA A 23 -17.63 0.58 1.20
CA ALA A 23 -16.59 1.10 2.10
C ALA A 23 -15.34 1.54 1.33
N ILE A 24 -14.84 0.71 0.41
CA ILE A 24 -13.67 1.01 -0.44
C ILE A 24 -13.95 2.24 -1.32
N ASP A 25 -15.06 2.24 -2.07
CA ASP A 25 -15.43 3.37 -2.93
C ASP A 25 -15.58 4.66 -2.12
N THR A 26 -16.11 4.56 -0.89
CA THR A 26 -16.30 5.71 -0.01
C THR A 26 -14.97 6.29 0.45
N ILE A 27 -13.99 5.46 0.85
CA ILE A 27 -12.69 5.96 1.32
C ILE A 27 -11.85 6.50 0.16
N GLU A 28 -11.89 5.88 -1.02
CA GLU A 28 -11.21 6.38 -2.23
C GLU A 28 -11.70 7.78 -2.62
N ALA A 29 -12.99 8.06 -2.42
CA ALA A 29 -13.58 9.37 -2.69
C ALA A 29 -13.24 10.43 -1.63
N VAL A 30 -12.57 10.07 -0.53
CA VAL A 30 -12.09 11.03 0.47
C VAL A 30 -10.79 11.68 -0.02
N ASP A 31 -10.73 12.99 0.13
CA ASP A 31 -9.54 13.78 -0.18
C ASP A 31 -8.28 13.21 0.48
N SER A 32 -7.16 13.20 -0.24
CA SER A 32 -5.91 12.57 0.23
C SER A 32 -5.36 13.23 1.49
N ALA A 33 -5.52 14.55 1.68
CA ALA A 33 -5.08 15.22 2.90
C ALA A 33 -5.93 14.82 4.12
N VAL A 34 -7.24 14.63 3.90
CA VAL A 34 -8.15 14.12 4.94
C VAL A 34 -7.83 12.65 5.26
N ARG A 35 -7.53 11.84 4.24
CA ARG A 35 -7.06 10.45 4.45
C ARG A 35 -5.76 10.41 5.23
N ALA A 36 -4.81 11.31 4.97
CA ALA A 36 -3.56 11.39 5.71
C ALA A 36 -3.78 11.65 7.21
N GLU A 37 -4.71 12.55 7.55
CA GLU A 37 -5.09 12.84 8.94
C GLU A 37 -5.78 11.64 9.62
N GLN A 38 -6.59 10.89 8.88
CA GLN A 38 -7.41 9.80 9.43
C GLN A 38 -6.73 8.43 9.40
N TYR A 39 -5.63 8.28 8.66
CA TYR A 39 -5.06 6.97 8.33
C TYR A 39 -4.77 6.12 9.57
N ALA A 40 -4.13 6.71 10.59
CA ALA A 40 -3.81 5.99 11.82
C ALA A 40 -5.07 5.43 12.52
N ALA A 41 -6.13 6.23 12.61
CA ALA A 41 -7.39 5.81 13.23
C ALA A 41 -8.13 4.75 12.37
N LEU A 42 -8.10 4.88 11.04
CA LEU A 42 -8.63 3.88 10.12
C LEU A 42 -7.89 2.55 10.27
N PHE A 43 -6.55 2.60 10.34
CA PHE A 43 -5.71 1.45 10.55
C PHE A 43 -6.03 0.77 11.90
N ASP A 44 -6.06 1.53 12.99
CA ASP A 44 -6.34 1.02 14.34
C ASP A 44 -7.72 0.34 14.42
N ALA A 45 -8.72 0.87 13.72
CA ALA A 45 -10.07 0.29 13.72
C ALA A 45 -10.17 -0.96 12.82
N CYS A 46 -9.50 -0.98 11.67
CA CYS A 46 -9.65 -2.05 10.69
C CYS A 46 -8.67 -3.21 10.88
N TYR A 47 -7.48 -2.97 11.42
CA TYR A 47 -6.48 -4.04 11.63
C TYR A 47 -7.00 -5.21 12.47
N PRO A 48 -7.74 -5.02 13.57
CA PRO A 48 -8.31 -6.15 14.32
C PRO A 48 -9.25 -7.05 13.51
N VAL A 49 -9.86 -6.52 12.43
CA VAL A 49 -10.73 -7.32 11.52
C VAL A 49 -9.90 -8.32 10.70
N TYR A 50 -8.59 -8.07 10.53
CA TYR A 50 -7.66 -8.97 9.87
C TYR A 50 -7.46 -10.29 10.63
N GLU A 51 -7.83 -10.37 11.91
CA GLU A 51 -7.81 -11.63 12.69
C GLU A 51 -8.96 -12.59 12.35
N SER A 52 -9.82 -12.25 11.37
CA SER A 52 -10.94 -13.08 10.94
C SER A 52 -10.52 -14.43 10.37
N ASP A 53 -11.29 -15.48 10.65
CA ASP A 53 -11.13 -16.80 10.03
C ASP A 53 -11.50 -16.80 8.52
N ASP A 54 -12.26 -15.80 8.05
CA ASP A 54 -12.66 -15.67 6.65
C ASP A 54 -11.60 -14.90 5.83
N GLY A 55 -10.94 -15.60 4.91
CA GLY A 55 -9.94 -15.01 4.03
C GLY A 55 -10.47 -13.90 3.11
N TYR A 56 -11.78 -13.86 2.80
CA TYR A 56 -12.36 -12.72 2.09
C TYR A 56 -12.42 -11.46 2.97
N VAL A 57 -12.75 -11.62 4.26
CA VAL A 57 -12.74 -10.51 5.22
C VAL A 57 -11.32 -9.98 5.38
N ARG A 58 -10.34 -10.87 5.57
CA ARG A 58 -8.91 -10.49 5.65
C ARG A 58 -8.43 -9.77 4.39
N GLN A 59 -8.78 -10.29 3.20
CA GLN A 59 -8.47 -9.65 1.92
C GLN A 59 -9.09 -8.25 1.82
N SER A 60 -10.31 -8.09 2.31
CA SER A 60 -11.02 -6.81 2.29
C SER A 60 -10.34 -5.75 3.15
N VAL A 61 -9.77 -6.14 4.30
CA VAL A 61 -8.95 -5.24 5.13
C VAL A 61 -7.69 -4.80 4.39
N VAL A 62 -6.98 -5.71 3.72
CA VAL A 62 -5.79 -5.38 2.91
C VAL A 62 -6.13 -4.36 1.82
N ARG A 63 -7.20 -4.62 1.05
CA ARG A 63 -7.66 -3.70 0.00
C ARG A 63 -8.03 -2.33 0.56
N PHE A 64 -8.83 -2.31 1.63
CA PHE A 64 -9.28 -1.06 2.23
C PHE A 64 -8.12 -0.22 2.79
N LEU A 65 -7.18 -0.82 3.53
CA LEU A 65 -6.06 -0.06 4.12
C LEU A 65 -5.04 0.40 3.07
N ARG A 66 -4.91 -0.31 1.94
CA ARG A 66 -4.21 0.19 0.76
C ARG A 66 -4.91 1.41 0.17
N ASP A 67 -6.22 1.35 -0.05
CA ASP A 67 -6.98 2.43 -0.69
C ASP A 67 -7.22 3.62 0.24
N ALA A 68 -7.19 3.40 1.55
CA ALA A 68 -7.19 4.45 2.56
C ALA A 68 -5.86 5.20 2.63
N TYR A 69 -4.76 4.63 2.14
CA TYR A 69 -3.46 5.28 2.16
C TYR A 69 -3.47 6.52 1.25
N PRO A 70 -3.01 7.69 1.73
CA PRO A 70 -3.22 8.95 1.04
C PRO A 70 -2.41 9.11 -0.25
N MET A 71 -1.30 8.40 -0.40
CA MET A 71 -0.37 8.49 -1.56
C MET A 71 0.03 9.94 -1.90
N LEU A 72 0.14 10.81 -0.89
CA LEU A 72 0.48 12.23 -1.10
C LEU A 72 1.91 12.41 -1.61
N GLU A 73 2.80 11.44 -1.40
CA GLU A 73 4.16 11.43 -1.95
C GLU A 73 4.17 11.57 -3.47
N LEU A 74 3.22 10.95 -4.17
CA LEU A 74 3.07 11.09 -5.63
C LEU A 74 2.79 12.53 -6.03
N THR A 75 1.87 13.18 -5.33
CA THR A 75 1.49 14.56 -5.62
C THR A 75 2.62 15.52 -5.29
N ILE A 76 3.32 15.30 -4.17
CA ILE A 76 4.49 16.09 -3.76
C ILE A 76 5.57 15.99 -4.86
N ALA A 77 5.95 14.77 -5.23
CA ALA A 77 6.94 14.51 -6.27
C ALA A 77 6.58 15.17 -7.61
N ALA A 78 5.30 15.09 -8.03
CA ALA A 78 4.84 15.69 -9.28
C ALA A 78 4.71 17.23 -9.24
N SER A 79 4.69 17.84 -8.05
CA SER A 79 4.37 19.27 -7.89
C SER A 79 5.56 20.22 -7.91
N GLU A 80 6.80 19.71 -7.93
CA GLU A 80 8.03 20.48 -7.69
C GLU A 80 8.02 21.27 -6.36
N THR A 81 7.14 20.91 -5.42
CA THR A 81 7.06 21.52 -4.09
C THR A 81 7.44 20.52 -3.01
N GLU A 82 7.94 21.03 -1.89
CA GLU A 82 8.35 20.19 -0.75
C GLU A 82 7.18 19.70 0.11
N ARG A 83 5.95 20.18 -0.14
CA ARG A 83 4.75 19.81 0.61
C ARG A 83 3.42 20.06 -0.11
N ILE A 84 2.44 19.21 0.15
CA ILE A 84 1.06 19.33 -0.31
C ILE A 84 0.12 19.27 0.88
N ASP A 85 -0.81 20.22 0.97
CA ASP A 85 -1.81 20.32 2.06
C ASP A 85 -1.22 20.25 3.47
N GLY A 86 0.02 20.76 3.62
CA GLY A 86 0.76 20.79 4.87
C GLY A 86 1.71 19.61 5.09
N TYR A 87 1.55 18.50 4.36
CA TYR A 87 2.33 17.28 4.50
C TYR A 87 3.57 17.27 3.61
N THR A 88 4.70 16.85 4.18
CA THR A 88 5.93 16.47 3.48
C THR A 88 5.99 14.95 3.31
N ILE A 89 6.95 14.45 2.52
CA ILE A 89 7.23 13.00 2.41
C ILE A 89 7.57 12.38 3.77
N ASP A 90 8.30 13.12 4.61
CA ASP A 90 8.68 12.68 5.96
C ASP A 90 7.48 12.58 6.90
N ASP A 91 6.52 13.51 6.82
CA ASP A 91 5.30 13.47 7.63
C ASP A 91 4.45 12.21 7.36
N LEU A 92 4.60 11.62 6.17
CA LEU A 92 3.86 10.42 5.74
C LEU A 92 4.58 9.11 6.10
N ARG A 93 5.85 9.20 6.53
CA ARG A 93 6.71 8.03 6.74
C ARG A 93 6.16 7.02 7.75
N GLU A 94 5.56 7.48 8.83
CA GLU A 94 4.98 6.60 9.85
C GLU A 94 3.80 5.80 9.28
N ASN A 95 2.89 6.47 8.57
CA ASN A 95 1.77 5.82 7.89
C ASN A 95 2.27 4.83 6.82
N ARG A 96 3.31 5.20 6.07
CA ARG A 96 3.92 4.36 5.04
C ARG A 96 4.51 3.09 5.63
N THR A 97 5.32 3.24 6.69
CA THR A 97 5.96 2.13 7.40
C THR A 97 4.90 1.16 7.89
N ARG A 98 3.81 1.67 8.47
CA ARG A 98 2.70 0.87 8.97
C ARG A 98 2.01 0.06 7.87
N LEU A 99 1.77 0.68 6.71
CA LEU A 99 1.22 -0.03 5.55
C LEU A 99 2.19 -1.11 5.05
N VAL A 100 3.48 -0.79 4.93
CA VAL A 100 4.50 -1.75 4.47
C VAL A 100 4.55 -2.97 5.38
N GLU A 101 4.63 -2.77 6.70
CA GLU A 101 4.65 -3.87 7.68
C GLU A 101 3.41 -4.75 7.56
N PHE A 102 2.24 -4.14 7.38
CA PHE A 102 0.99 -4.87 7.18
C PHE A 102 0.94 -5.66 5.88
N LEU A 103 1.42 -5.08 4.77
CA LEU A 103 1.47 -5.77 3.49
C LEU A 103 2.48 -6.94 3.53
N LEU A 104 3.59 -6.79 4.26
CA LEU A 104 4.54 -7.89 4.51
C LEU A 104 3.89 -9.03 5.31
N GLU A 105 3.11 -8.70 6.35
CA GLU A 105 2.31 -9.69 7.09
C GLU A 105 1.31 -10.40 6.15
N ALA A 106 0.60 -9.64 5.31
CA ALA A 106 -0.40 -10.17 4.39
C ALA A 106 0.18 -11.06 3.27
N LEU A 107 1.45 -10.89 2.89
CA LEU A 107 2.15 -11.79 1.98
C LEU A 107 2.38 -13.19 2.59
N GLU A 108 2.34 -13.31 3.92
CA GLU A 108 2.50 -14.58 4.63
C GLU A 108 1.17 -15.24 4.97
N ASP A 109 0.03 -14.63 4.63
CA ASP A 109 -1.30 -15.19 4.88
C ASP A 109 -1.47 -16.57 4.23
N ASP A 110 -2.24 -17.45 4.86
CA ASP A 110 -2.54 -18.77 4.32
C ASP A 110 -3.50 -18.73 3.12
N ASP A 111 -4.35 -17.71 3.01
CA ASP A 111 -5.25 -17.51 1.89
C ASP A 111 -4.57 -16.74 0.75
N GLY A 112 -4.46 -17.38 -0.41
CA GLY A 112 -3.82 -16.80 -1.59
C GLY A 112 -4.46 -15.49 -2.08
N ARG A 113 -5.75 -15.26 -1.79
CA ARG A 113 -6.43 -14.00 -2.15
C ARG A 113 -5.90 -12.82 -1.35
N VAL A 114 -5.55 -13.05 -0.09
CA VAL A 114 -4.95 -12.05 0.79
C VAL A 114 -3.55 -11.71 0.28
N ARG A 115 -2.74 -12.73 -0.04
CA ARG A 115 -1.40 -12.55 -0.62
C ARG A 115 -1.46 -11.78 -1.95
N THR A 116 -2.42 -12.09 -2.82
CA THR A 116 -2.61 -11.32 -4.07
C THR A 116 -2.95 -9.86 -3.79
N ALA A 117 -3.85 -9.57 -2.83
CA ALA A 117 -4.15 -8.19 -2.46
C ALA A 117 -2.94 -7.45 -1.88
N ALA A 118 -2.04 -8.15 -1.18
CA ALA A 118 -0.79 -7.59 -0.69
C ALA A 118 0.18 -7.24 -1.83
N VAL A 119 0.30 -8.12 -2.84
CA VAL A 119 1.06 -7.84 -4.07
C VAL A 119 0.53 -6.60 -4.77
N ASP A 120 -0.79 -6.47 -4.96
CA ASP A 120 -1.41 -5.26 -5.54
C ASP A 120 -1.11 -4.00 -4.70
N GLY A 121 -1.00 -4.15 -3.38
CA GLY A 121 -0.57 -3.10 -2.46
C GLY A 121 0.86 -2.64 -2.75
N PHE A 122 1.81 -3.57 -2.90
CA PHE A 122 3.18 -3.27 -3.25
C PHE A 122 3.34 -2.71 -4.67
N ASP A 123 2.53 -3.16 -5.64
CA ASP A 123 2.44 -2.55 -6.97
C ASP A 123 2.12 -1.06 -6.87
N THR A 124 1.12 -0.70 -6.05
CA THR A 124 0.69 0.68 -5.90
C THR A 124 1.71 1.52 -5.14
N LEU A 125 2.20 0.99 -4.01
CA LEU A 125 3.16 1.71 -3.16
C LEU A 125 4.53 1.85 -3.81
N GLY A 126 4.96 0.86 -4.59
CA GLY A 126 6.20 0.94 -5.38
C GLY A 126 6.25 2.18 -6.26
N VAL A 127 5.11 2.56 -6.87
CA VAL A 127 5.01 3.75 -7.73
C VAL A 127 5.30 5.01 -6.91
N ALA A 128 4.72 5.11 -5.72
CA ALA A 128 4.86 6.26 -4.84
C ALA A 128 6.29 6.40 -4.32
N ILE A 129 6.90 5.30 -3.88
CA ILE A 129 8.28 5.27 -3.38
C ILE A 129 9.27 5.66 -4.48
N ASP A 130 9.09 5.13 -5.69
CA ASP A 130 9.98 5.37 -6.82
C ASP A 130 9.90 6.82 -7.30
N LEU A 131 8.69 7.33 -7.56
CA LEU A 131 8.52 8.70 -8.06
C LEU A 131 8.90 9.76 -7.01
N ALA A 132 8.74 9.46 -5.72
CA ALA A 132 9.14 10.35 -4.65
C ALA A 132 10.61 10.18 -4.22
N GLU A 133 11.40 9.41 -4.98
CA GLU A 133 12.84 9.20 -4.76
C GLU A 133 13.19 8.74 -3.33
N ILE A 134 12.35 7.89 -2.74
CA ILE A 134 12.52 7.38 -1.37
C ILE A 134 13.44 6.14 -1.38
N ASP A 135 14.60 6.26 -2.03
CA ASP A 135 15.48 5.15 -2.41
C ASP A 135 15.95 4.32 -1.21
N ALA A 136 16.27 4.97 -0.09
CA ALA A 136 16.74 4.27 1.11
C ALA A 136 15.67 3.32 1.66
N GLU A 137 14.40 3.73 1.67
CA GLU A 137 13.30 2.87 2.12
C GLU A 137 12.99 1.78 1.10
N LYS A 138 13.12 2.10 -0.20
CA LYS A 138 12.99 1.12 -1.29
C LYS A 138 14.01 -0.02 -1.14
N GLN A 139 15.28 0.30 -0.88
CA GLN A 139 16.33 -0.71 -0.73
C GLN A 139 16.07 -1.61 0.49
N VAL A 140 15.71 -1.02 1.63
CA VAL A 140 15.35 -1.80 2.84
C VAL A 140 14.17 -2.72 2.55
N LEU A 141 13.13 -2.25 1.85
CA LEU A 141 11.99 -3.08 1.47
C LEU A 141 12.38 -4.23 0.53
N LEU A 142 13.27 -3.98 -0.43
CA LEU A 142 13.75 -5.02 -1.35
C LEU A 142 14.58 -6.10 -0.63
N GLU A 143 15.37 -5.71 0.37
CA GLU A 143 16.12 -6.64 1.24
C GLU A 143 15.15 -7.49 2.08
N GLU A 144 14.17 -6.87 2.74
CA GLU A 144 13.14 -7.58 3.53
C GLU A 144 12.34 -8.60 2.70
N LEU A 145 11.98 -8.24 1.46
CA LEU A 145 11.28 -9.16 0.55
C LEU A 145 12.20 -10.31 0.07
N ASP A 146 13.50 -10.08 -0.08
CA ASP A 146 14.46 -11.13 -0.44
C ASP A 146 14.64 -12.16 0.68
N ASP A 147 14.80 -11.67 1.91
CA ASP A 147 14.97 -12.52 3.10
C ASP A 147 13.75 -13.43 3.28
N ARG A 148 12.53 -12.88 3.20
CA ARG A 148 11.28 -13.65 3.30
C ARG A 148 11.12 -14.69 2.18
N THR A 149 11.57 -14.37 0.97
CA THR A 149 11.49 -15.32 -0.16
C THR A 149 12.28 -16.60 0.14
N SER A 150 13.39 -16.48 0.87
CA SER A 150 14.27 -17.61 1.23
C SER A 150 13.70 -18.50 2.36
N ASP A 151 12.87 -17.93 3.24
CA ASP A 151 12.38 -18.60 4.43
C ASP A 151 10.98 -19.23 4.27
N LEU A 152 10.22 -18.82 3.25
CA LEU A 152 8.83 -19.22 3.07
C LEU A 152 8.67 -20.46 2.16
N PRO A 153 7.58 -21.25 2.35
CA PRO A 153 7.20 -22.30 1.41
C PRO A 153 6.99 -21.73 0.00
N GLU A 154 7.30 -22.54 -1.03
CA GLU A 154 7.28 -22.15 -2.47
C GLU A 154 6.00 -21.38 -2.87
N GLU A 155 4.82 -21.79 -2.38
CA GLU A 155 3.55 -21.15 -2.70
C GLU A 155 3.46 -19.69 -2.20
N LYS A 156 3.99 -19.42 -1.00
CA LYS A 156 4.03 -18.08 -0.41
C LYS A 156 5.19 -17.28 -1.02
N ALA A 157 6.36 -17.90 -1.16
CA ALA A 157 7.55 -17.31 -1.77
C ALA A 157 7.26 -16.72 -3.16
N LYS A 158 6.43 -17.38 -3.98
CA LYS A 158 6.01 -16.86 -5.29
C LYS A 158 5.36 -15.46 -5.21
N HIS A 159 4.50 -15.22 -4.22
CA HIS A 159 3.84 -13.92 -4.05
C HIS A 159 4.82 -12.86 -3.53
N VAL A 160 5.77 -13.26 -2.67
CA VAL A 160 6.85 -12.37 -2.23
C VAL A 160 7.75 -11.97 -3.39
N GLU A 161 8.13 -12.91 -4.26
CA GLU A 161 8.88 -12.61 -5.49
C GLU A 161 8.09 -11.68 -6.43
N GLU A 162 6.77 -11.84 -6.51
CA GLU A 162 5.89 -10.94 -7.27
C GLU A 162 5.94 -9.52 -6.69
N ALA A 163 5.73 -9.36 -5.39
CA ALA A 163 5.84 -8.07 -4.70
C ALA A 163 7.24 -7.44 -4.86
N LYS A 164 8.31 -8.23 -4.76
CA LYS A 164 9.68 -7.76 -4.97
C LYS A 164 9.88 -7.23 -6.39
N ARG A 165 9.38 -7.96 -7.40
CA ARG A 165 9.43 -7.52 -8.80
C ARG A 165 8.63 -6.24 -9.01
N SER A 166 7.51 -6.06 -8.32
CA SER A 166 6.70 -4.85 -8.37
C SER A 166 7.49 -3.63 -7.88
N VAL A 167 8.12 -3.74 -6.70
CA VAL A 167 8.96 -2.68 -6.12
C VAL A 167 10.20 -2.40 -7.00
N ALA A 168 10.84 -3.44 -7.54
CA ALA A 168 12.06 -3.31 -8.33
C ALA A 168 11.85 -2.81 -9.77
N ARG A 169 10.70 -3.10 -10.40
CA ARG A 169 10.45 -2.78 -11.83
C ARG A 169 10.53 -1.29 -12.13
N MET A 170 10.38 -0.45 -11.12
CA MET A 170 10.14 0.98 -11.29
C MET A 170 11.45 1.76 -11.51
N ASP A 171 12.60 1.21 -11.07
CA ASP A 171 13.95 1.71 -11.43
C ASP A 171 14.18 1.69 -12.95
N LEU A 172 13.54 0.75 -13.67
CA LEU A 172 13.77 0.55 -15.10
C LEU A 172 13.13 1.66 -15.95
N VAL A 173 12.02 2.25 -15.49
CA VAL A 173 11.34 3.32 -16.23
C VAL A 173 12.10 4.64 -16.08
N GLY A 174 12.57 4.96 -14.86
CA GLY A 174 13.45 6.11 -14.63
C GLY A 174 14.77 6.01 -15.42
N SER A 175 15.42 4.83 -15.41
CA SER A 175 16.65 4.60 -16.17
C SER A 175 16.45 4.65 -17.69
N LEU A 176 15.35 4.11 -18.22
CA LEU A 176 15.05 4.15 -19.66
C LEU A 176 14.68 5.56 -20.14
N VAL A 177 14.05 6.38 -19.30
CA VAL A 177 13.74 7.77 -19.62
C VAL A 177 15.00 8.65 -19.54
N ALA A 178 15.86 8.43 -18.54
CA ALA A 178 17.15 9.11 -18.45
C ALA A 178 18.10 8.77 -19.61
N ASP A 179 18.07 7.54 -20.14
CA ASP A 179 18.81 7.15 -21.35
C ASP A 179 18.17 7.69 -22.65
N LEU A 180 16.93 8.19 -22.59
CA LEU A 180 16.20 8.82 -23.70
C LEU A 180 16.25 10.34 -23.66
N ASP A 181 17.07 10.96 -22.78
CA ASP A 181 17.51 12.34 -22.90
C ASP A 181 18.43 12.45 -24.14
N LEU A 182 17.77 12.36 -25.30
CA LEU A 182 18.32 12.61 -26.60
C LEU A 182 18.80 14.06 -26.57
N ASP A 183 20.11 14.24 -26.63
CA ASP A 183 20.77 15.45 -27.06
C ASP A 183 20.07 15.95 -28.33
N VAL A 184 19.10 16.85 -28.16
CA VAL A 184 18.54 17.64 -29.26
C VAL A 184 19.37 18.93 -29.30
N PRO A 185 20.04 19.21 -30.45
CA PRO A 185 20.96 20.34 -30.58
C PRO A 185 20.29 21.72 -30.47
#